data_AF-A0ABD0QXX6-F1
#
_entry.id   AF-A0ABD0QXX6-F1
#
_cell.length_a   1.000
_cell.length_b   1.000
_cell.length_c   1.000
_cell.angle_alpha   90.00
_cell.angle_beta   90.00
_cell.angle_gamma   90.00
#
_symmetry.space_group_name_H-M   'P 1'
#
loop_
_entity.id
_entity.type
_entity.pdbx_description
1 polymer ?
#
loop_
_entity_poly.entity_id
_entity_poly.type
_entity_poly.pdbx_seq_one_letter_code
_entity_poly.pdbx_strand_id
1 'polypeptide(L)'
;AFLSLQERRAAERAALEKQKRLDEILRQSKEREAAEQFVSVTDQEMVDDIFGFLPNMVGGQEGQAPVGFEDLEGKRAVLEEVDLDDAPMMAIPEEDYDDLDEYSFNKFASMYFQGAATPTYIRQRLRQPLLYHEDENDVLGSLTVWWMILRFMGDLPEPKAQVVSRSGPAFADRSLQKEVASRQDRRLSHMVGLDQ
;
A
#
# COMPACT_ATOMS: atom_id res chain seq x y z
N ALA A 1 14.86 62.95 23.23
CA ALA A 1 13.71 62.39 22.50
C ALA A 1 13.95 62.16 21.00
N PHE A 2 14.89 62.84 20.34
CA PHE A 2 15.10 62.73 18.88
C PHE A 2 15.79 61.43 18.42
N LEU A 3 16.73 60.91 19.21
CA LEU A 3 17.52 59.71 18.87
C LEU A 3 16.66 58.44 18.75
N SER A 4 15.67 58.27 19.64
CA SER A 4 14.74 57.13 19.63
C SER A 4 13.83 57.09 18.40
N LEU A 5 13.41 58.25 17.89
CA LEU A 5 12.57 58.34 16.69
C LEU A 5 13.39 58.09 15.41
N GLN A 6 14.65 58.49 15.40
CA GLN A 6 15.59 58.17 14.32
C GLN A 6 15.91 56.67 14.28
N GLU A 7 16.11 56.05 15.44
CA GLU A 7 16.37 54.62 15.57
C GLU A 7 15.17 53.77 15.14
N ARG A 8 13.94 54.16 15.51
CA ARG A 8 12.71 53.49 15.07
C ARG A 8 12.53 53.57 13.55
N ARG A 9 12.81 54.72 12.93
CA ARG A 9 12.80 54.87 11.46
C ARG A 9 13.88 54.03 10.78
N ALA A 10 15.04 53.87 11.39
CA ALA A 10 16.11 53.02 10.87
C ALA A 10 15.73 51.54 10.96
N ALA A 11 15.14 51.11 12.09
CA ALA A 11 14.63 49.75 12.27
C ALA A 11 13.50 49.42 11.29
N GLU A 12 12.57 50.35 11.05
CA GLU A 12 11.48 50.18 10.07
C GLU A 12 12.01 50.03 8.65
N ARG A 13 13.04 50.80 8.26
CA ARG A 13 13.69 50.62 6.94
C ARG A 13 14.41 49.28 6.83
N ALA A 14 15.15 48.89 7.87
CA ALA A 14 15.85 47.60 7.89
C ALA A 14 14.88 46.42 7.84
N ALA A 15 13.72 46.53 8.50
CA ALA A 15 12.67 45.51 8.45
C ALA A 15 12.05 45.40 7.04
N LEU A 16 11.78 46.54 6.39
CA LEU A 16 11.22 46.57 5.05
C LEU A 16 12.20 46.01 4.00
N GLU A 17 13.49 46.32 4.14
CA GLU A 17 14.54 45.75 3.29
C GLU A 17 14.67 44.22 3.47
N LYS A 18 14.60 43.73 4.72
CA LYS A 18 14.57 42.30 5.01
C LYS A 18 13.33 41.62 4.41
N GLN A 19 12.16 42.25 4.52
CA GLN A 19 10.92 41.72 3.95
C GLN A 19 11.00 41.62 2.42
N LYS A 20 11.47 42.67 1.74
CA LYS A 20 11.69 42.66 0.29
C LYS A 20 12.66 41.56 -0.15
N ARG A 21 13.73 41.32 0.62
CA ARG A 21 14.70 40.27 0.33
C ARG A 21 14.09 38.87 0.48
N LEU A 22 13.25 38.66 1.50
CA LEU A 22 12.52 37.40 1.68
C LEU A 22 11.53 37.17 0.55
N ASP A 23 10.77 38.19 0.16
CA ASP A 23 9.80 38.10 -0.94
C ASP A 23 10.48 37.77 -2.27
N GLU A 24 11.65 38.37 -2.54
CA GLU A 24 12.45 38.07 -3.74
C GLU A 24 12.97 36.62 -3.73
N ILE A 25 13.45 36.13 -2.58
CA ILE A 25 13.89 34.73 -2.43
C ILE A 25 12.74 33.76 -2.66
N LEU A 26 11.56 34.04 -2.10
CA LEU A 26 10.37 33.22 -2.30
C LEU A 26 9.93 33.19 -3.77
N ARG A 27 10.00 34.33 -4.46
CA ARG A 27 9.69 34.40 -5.89
C ARG A 27 10.67 33.56 -6.72
N GLN A 28 11.98 33.70 -6.47
CA GLN A 28 12.99 32.91 -7.18
C GLN A 28 12.86 31.41 -6.89
N SER A 29 12.56 31.04 -5.64
CA SER A 29 12.32 29.64 -5.28
C SER A 29 11.13 29.06 -6.05
N LYS A 30 10.03 29.81 -6.12
CA LYS A 30 8.82 29.39 -6.84
C LYS A 30 9.04 29.29 -8.35
N GLU A 31 9.81 30.21 -8.94
CA GLU A 31 10.17 30.16 -10.36
C GLU A 31 11.07 28.97 -10.69
N ARG A 32 12.02 28.61 -9.81
CA ARG A 32 12.86 27.41 -9.95
C ARG A 32 12.04 26.13 -9.83
N GLU A 33 11.19 26.02 -8.82
CA GLU A 33 10.34 24.85 -8.61
C GLU A 33 9.34 24.66 -9.77
N ALA A 34 8.78 25.75 -10.30
CA ALA A 34 7.94 25.69 -11.50
C ALA A 34 8.74 25.30 -12.75
N ALA A 35 9.98 25.78 -12.91
CA ALA A 35 10.84 25.39 -14.02
C ALA A 35 11.21 23.90 -13.95
N GLU A 36 11.53 23.38 -12.75
CA GLU A 36 11.83 21.97 -12.49
C GLU A 36 10.60 21.07 -12.72
N GLN A 37 9.39 21.54 -12.41
CA GLN A 37 8.13 20.82 -12.65
C GLN A 37 7.76 20.72 -14.15
N PHE A 38 8.32 21.59 -15.00
CA PHE A 38 8.11 21.57 -16.46
C PHE A 38 9.26 20.94 -17.25
N VAL A 39 10.36 20.53 -16.61
CA VAL A 39 11.36 19.70 -17.28
C VAL A 39 10.73 18.32 -17.46
N SER A 40 10.41 17.96 -18.70
CA SER A 40 9.96 16.61 -19.04
C SER A 40 11.11 15.66 -18.74
N VAL A 41 11.11 15.06 -17.54
CA VAL A 41 12.05 14.00 -17.18
C VAL A 41 11.86 12.90 -18.22
N THR A 42 12.93 12.59 -18.93
CA THR A 42 12.87 11.60 -20.00
C THR A 42 12.82 10.21 -19.36
N ASP A 43 12.15 9.23 -19.98
CA ASP A 43 12.04 7.88 -19.40
C ASP A 43 13.40 7.27 -19.02
N GLN A 44 14.45 7.58 -19.80
CA GLN A 44 15.83 7.16 -19.51
C GLN A 44 16.35 7.71 -18.17
N GLU A 45 16.05 8.95 -17.86
CA GLU A 45 16.51 9.64 -16.65
C GLU A 45 15.78 9.10 -15.41
N MET A 46 14.49 8.76 -15.53
CA MET A 46 13.74 8.06 -14.48
C MET A 46 14.28 6.64 -14.23
N VAL A 47 14.66 5.91 -15.28
CA VAL A 47 15.24 4.57 -15.16
C VAL A 47 16.60 4.63 -14.47
N ASP A 48 17.45 5.58 -14.84
CA ASP A 48 18.78 5.77 -14.22
C ASP A 48 18.67 6.17 -12.74
N ASP A 49 17.67 6.97 -12.36
CA ASP A 49 17.41 7.31 -10.94
C ASP A 49 16.91 6.11 -10.12
N ILE A 50 16.10 5.21 -10.71
CA ILE A 50 15.54 4.04 -10.02
C ILE A 50 16.55 2.88 -9.96
N PHE A 51 17.33 2.68 -11.03
CA PHE A 51 18.20 1.52 -11.22
C PHE A 51 19.69 1.84 -11.21
N GLY A 52 20.09 3.10 -11.01
CA GLY A 52 21.51 3.50 -10.87
C GLY A 52 22.22 2.91 -9.64
N PHE A 53 21.49 2.25 -8.74
CA PHE A 53 22.06 1.42 -7.69
C PHE A 53 22.70 0.12 -8.24
N LEU A 54 22.25 -0.36 -9.40
CA LEU A 54 22.81 -1.56 -10.00
C LEU A 54 24.19 -1.23 -10.58
N PRO A 55 25.21 -2.05 -10.33
CA PRO A 55 26.47 -1.94 -11.07
C PRO A 55 26.16 -1.97 -12.58
N ASN A 56 26.91 -1.24 -13.41
CA ASN A 56 26.78 -1.25 -14.87
C ASN A 56 27.00 -2.67 -15.41
N MET A 57 25.98 -3.52 -15.32
CA MET A 57 26.00 -4.91 -15.72
C MET A 57 25.47 -4.98 -17.13
N VAL A 58 26.39 -5.07 -18.08
CA VAL A 58 26.12 -5.74 -19.35
C VAL A 58 25.68 -7.15 -18.99
N GLY A 59 24.45 -7.51 -19.34
CA GLY A 59 23.85 -8.80 -19.01
C GLY A 59 24.79 -9.96 -19.31
N GLY A 60 24.90 -10.90 -18.36
CA GLY A 60 25.60 -12.18 -18.56
C GLY A 60 26.88 -12.41 -17.77
N GLN A 61 27.33 -11.51 -16.88
CA GLN A 61 28.35 -11.87 -15.89
C GLN A 61 27.69 -12.50 -14.66
N GLU A 62 27.40 -13.80 -14.79
CA GLU A 62 27.15 -14.68 -13.66
C GLU A 62 28.35 -14.62 -12.71
N GLY A 63 28.14 -14.08 -11.52
CA GLY A 63 29.10 -14.20 -10.42
C GLY A 63 29.26 -15.67 -10.05
N GLN A 64 30.49 -16.06 -9.69
CA GLN A 64 30.81 -17.41 -9.25
C GLN A 64 29.84 -17.87 -8.16
N ALA A 65 29.17 -19.01 -8.38
CA ALA A 65 28.19 -19.53 -7.46
C ALA A 65 28.84 -19.87 -6.10
N PRO A 66 28.11 -19.71 -4.97
CA PRO A 66 28.60 -20.11 -3.65
C PRO A 66 29.04 -21.58 -3.65
N VAL A 67 30.17 -21.86 -2.99
CA VAL A 67 30.73 -23.22 -2.83
C VAL A 67 29.64 -24.18 -2.33
N GLY A 68 29.27 -25.14 -3.18
CA GLY A 68 28.19 -26.11 -2.94
C GLY A 68 27.18 -26.28 -4.08
N PHE A 69 27.22 -25.43 -5.12
CA PHE A 69 26.34 -25.51 -6.31
C PHE A 69 27.08 -25.88 -7.61
N GLU A 70 28.34 -26.33 -7.52
CA GLU A 70 29.20 -26.69 -8.66
C GLU A 70 28.64 -27.88 -9.49
N ASP A 71 27.76 -28.71 -8.91
CA ASP A 71 27.19 -29.88 -9.61
C ASP A 71 26.15 -29.54 -10.70
N LEU A 72 25.62 -28.30 -10.68
CA LEU A 72 24.67 -27.81 -11.68
C LEU A 72 25.35 -27.12 -12.87
N GLU A 73 26.64 -26.79 -12.78
CA GLU A 73 27.36 -26.09 -13.87
C GLU A 73 27.69 -27.01 -15.06
N GLY A 74 27.79 -28.32 -14.84
CA GLY A 74 28.15 -29.31 -15.87
C GLY A 74 27.03 -29.66 -16.85
N LYS A 75 25.80 -29.23 -16.59
CA LYS A 75 24.63 -29.45 -17.45
C LYS A 75 24.00 -28.13 -17.85
N ARG A 76 24.80 -27.25 -18.45
CA ARG A 76 24.26 -26.26 -19.38
C ARG A 76 23.57 -27.01 -20.52
N ALA A 77 22.28 -27.18 -20.30
CA ALA A 77 21.25 -27.60 -21.22
C ALA A 77 21.60 -27.30 -22.68
N VAL A 78 21.90 -28.36 -23.44
CA VAL A 78 21.36 -28.42 -24.79
C VAL A 78 19.87 -28.65 -24.57
N LEU A 79 19.10 -27.55 -24.49
CA LEU A 79 17.65 -27.65 -24.68
C LEU A 79 17.49 -28.13 -26.11
N GLU A 80 17.11 -29.39 -26.29
CA GLU A 80 16.58 -29.85 -27.57
C GLU A 80 15.33 -28.99 -27.81
N GLU A 81 15.44 -28.05 -28.77
CA GLU A 81 14.32 -27.27 -29.24
C GLU A 81 13.35 -28.24 -29.92
N VAL A 82 12.40 -28.75 -29.14
CA VAL A 82 11.30 -29.56 -29.67
C VAL A 82 10.34 -28.60 -30.36
N ASP A 83 10.28 -28.67 -31.69
CA ASP A 83 9.34 -27.90 -32.48
C ASP A 83 7.91 -28.39 -32.16
N LEU A 84 7.14 -27.55 -31.47
CA LEU A 84 5.81 -27.90 -30.98
C LEU A 84 4.80 -28.17 -32.12
N ASP A 85 5.10 -27.69 -33.33
CA ASP A 85 4.30 -27.88 -34.53
C ASP A 85 4.42 -29.30 -35.13
N ASP A 86 5.51 -30.01 -34.84
CA ASP A 86 5.78 -31.39 -35.30
C ASP A 86 5.40 -32.47 -34.27
N ALA A 87 5.01 -32.06 -33.05
CA ALA A 87 4.53 -32.98 -32.03
C ALA A 87 3.18 -33.56 -32.46
N PRO A 88 3.01 -34.89 -32.54
CA PRO A 88 1.72 -35.49 -32.85
C PRO A 88 0.73 -35.06 -31.77
N MET A 89 -0.35 -34.40 -32.18
CA MET A 89 -1.43 -33.98 -31.30
C MET A 89 -1.95 -35.23 -30.59
N MET A 90 -1.60 -35.36 -29.31
CA MET A 90 -2.03 -36.49 -28.50
C MET A 90 -3.56 -36.42 -28.47
N ALA A 91 -4.23 -37.47 -28.96
CA ALA A 91 -5.68 -37.52 -28.92
C ALA A 91 -6.09 -37.34 -27.46
N ILE A 92 -6.79 -36.23 -27.18
CA ILE A 92 -7.45 -36.02 -25.90
C ILE A 92 -8.38 -37.24 -25.76
N PRO A 93 -8.26 -38.06 -24.71
CA PRO A 93 -9.19 -39.15 -24.50
C PRO A 93 -10.60 -38.59 -24.60
N GLU A 94 -11.48 -39.25 -25.37
CA GLU A 94 -12.91 -39.00 -25.26
C GLU A 94 -13.32 -39.44 -23.85
N GLU A 95 -13.17 -38.55 -22.87
CA GLU A 95 -13.84 -38.71 -21.59
C GLU A 95 -15.33 -38.53 -21.87
N ASP A 96 -16.18 -39.33 -21.22
CA ASP A 96 -17.64 -39.27 -21.33
C ASP A 96 -18.15 -37.93 -20.76
N TYR A 97 -17.94 -36.84 -21.50
CA TYR A 97 -18.33 -35.47 -21.15
C TYR A 97 -19.84 -35.23 -21.28
N ASP A 98 -20.60 -36.24 -21.73
CA ASP A 98 -22.05 -36.16 -21.97
C ASP A 98 -22.85 -35.80 -20.70
N ASP A 99 -22.30 -36.04 -19.50
CA ASP A 99 -22.97 -35.73 -18.23
C ASP A 99 -22.62 -34.34 -17.65
N LEU A 100 -21.69 -33.57 -18.26
CA LEU A 100 -21.29 -32.26 -17.74
C LEU A 100 -22.42 -31.22 -17.78
N ASP A 101 -23.37 -31.39 -18.70
CA ASP A 101 -24.55 -30.54 -18.83
C ASP A 101 -25.44 -30.58 -17.57
N GLU A 102 -25.41 -31.68 -16.80
CA GLU A 102 -26.15 -31.79 -15.54
C GLU A 102 -25.57 -30.89 -14.43
N TYR A 103 -24.27 -30.57 -14.53
CA TYR A 103 -23.47 -29.85 -13.53
C TYR A 103 -23.12 -28.43 -13.98
N SER A 104 -24.10 -27.67 -14.48
CA SER A 104 -23.87 -26.28 -14.85
C SER A 104 -23.74 -25.34 -13.64
N PHE A 105 -22.82 -24.37 -13.74
CA PHE A 105 -22.67 -23.31 -12.73
C PHE A 105 -23.96 -22.51 -12.51
N ASN A 106 -24.74 -22.27 -13.58
CA ASN A 106 -26.01 -21.56 -13.50
C ASN A 106 -27.05 -22.29 -12.63
N LYS A 107 -27.11 -23.62 -12.73
CA LYS A 107 -27.98 -24.46 -11.87
C LYS A 107 -27.55 -24.36 -10.41
N PHE A 108 -26.25 -24.45 -10.14
CA PHE A 108 -25.70 -24.29 -8.79
C PHE A 108 -26.01 -22.91 -8.20
N ALA A 109 -25.71 -21.84 -8.94
CA ALA A 109 -25.95 -20.48 -8.48
C ALA A 109 -27.44 -20.21 -8.22
N SER A 110 -28.33 -20.67 -9.09
CA SER A 110 -29.78 -20.50 -8.90
C SER A 110 -30.31 -21.21 -7.65
N MET A 111 -29.68 -22.33 -7.26
CA MET A 111 -30.10 -23.14 -6.12
C MET A 111 -29.53 -22.64 -4.78
N TYR A 112 -28.28 -22.14 -4.79
CA TYR A 112 -27.54 -21.86 -3.55
C TYR A 112 -27.16 -20.40 -3.34
N PHE A 113 -27.22 -19.55 -4.38
CA PHE A 113 -26.87 -18.15 -4.20
C PHE A 113 -27.88 -17.43 -3.32
N GLN A 114 -27.36 -16.60 -2.42
CA GLN A 114 -28.17 -15.80 -1.51
C GLN A 114 -28.41 -14.40 -2.07
N GLY A 115 -29.43 -13.73 -1.54
CA GLY A 115 -29.57 -12.27 -1.67
C GLY A 115 -29.86 -11.78 -3.09
N ALA A 116 -30.44 -12.64 -3.93
CA ALA A 116 -30.65 -12.40 -5.35
C ALA A 116 -29.35 -12.07 -6.11
N ALA A 117 -28.21 -12.57 -5.65
CA ALA A 117 -26.96 -12.49 -6.40
C ALA A 117 -27.09 -13.29 -7.70
N THR A 118 -26.63 -12.72 -8.81
CA THR A 118 -26.64 -13.38 -10.11
C THR A 118 -25.30 -14.10 -10.36
N PRO A 119 -25.27 -15.17 -11.16
CA PRO A 119 -24.03 -15.84 -11.58
C PRO A 119 -23.21 -15.03 -12.60
N THR A 120 -23.62 -13.79 -12.87
CA THR A 120 -22.96 -12.90 -13.82
C THR A 120 -21.94 -12.02 -13.10
N TYR A 121 -21.10 -11.36 -13.88
CA TYR A 121 -20.14 -10.40 -13.37
C TYR A 121 -20.80 -9.25 -12.58
N ILE A 122 -20.32 -9.02 -11.36
CA ILE A 122 -20.80 -7.98 -10.44
C ILE A 122 -19.60 -7.14 -10.00
N ARG A 123 -19.66 -5.83 -10.25
CA ARG A 123 -18.57 -4.88 -9.93
C ARG A 123 -18.71 -4.22 -8.56
N GLN A 124 -19.81 -4.50 -7.87
CA GLN A 124 -20.17 -3.85 -6.61
C GLN A 124 -19.86 -4.76 -5.42
N ARG A 125 -19.72 -4.14 -4.24
CA ARG A 125 -19.57 -4.89 -2.99
C ARG A 125 -20.85 -5.68 -2.69
N LEU A 126 -20.68 -6.95 -2.37
CA LEU A 126 -21.78 -7.77 -1.85
C LEU A 126 -22.20 -7.30 -0.46
N ARG A 127 -23.50 -7.37 -0.18
CA ARG A 127 -24.08 -7.10 1.14
C ARG A 127 -24.03 -8.32 2.06
N GLN A 128 -24.02 -9.50 1.46
CA GLN A 128 -23.90 -10.81 2.11
C GLN A 128 -23.16 -11.77 1.18
N PRO A 129 -22.53 -12.84 1.70
CA PRO A 129 -21.85 -13.84 0.90
C PRO A 129 -22.72 -14.43 -0.20
N LEU A 130 -22.09 -14.93 -1.27
CA LEU A 130 -22.83 -15.62 -2.32
C LEU A 130 -23.49 -16.89 -1.77
N LEU A 131 -22.84 -17.61 -0.85
CA LEU A 131 -23.34 -18.86 -0.28
C LEU A 131 -23.62 -18.70 1.22
N TYR A 132 -24.47 -19.57 1.75
CA TYR A 132 -24.72 -19.63 3.19
C TYR A 132 -23.46 -20.08 3.94
N HIS A 133 -23.17 -19.41 5.04
CA HIS A 133 -22.18 -19.83 6.03
C HIS A 133 -22.84 -19.82 7.41
N GLU A 134 -22.58 -20.84 8.22
CA GLU A 134 -23.07 -20.93 9.60
C GLU A 134 -22.29 -19.98 10.52
N ASP A 135 -20.98 -19.88 10.31
CA ASP A 135 -20.06 -19.09 11.13
C ASP A 135 -19.97 -17.63 10.67
N GLU A 136 -20.10 -16.69 11.61
CA GLU A 136 -20.00 -15.24 11.32
C GLU A 136 -18.60 -14.83 10.79
N ASN A 137 -17.55 -15.53 11.20
CA ASN A 137 -16.19 -15.29 10.71
C ASN A 137 -16.06 -15.66 9.23
N ASP A 138 -16.73 -16.72 8.78
CA ASP A 138 -16.74 -17.13 7.37
C ASP A 138 -17.56 -16.17 6.53
N VAL A 139 -18.66 -15.65 7.07
CA VAL A 139 -19.44 -14.57 6.44
C VAL A 139 -18.53 -13.35 6.20
N LEU A 140 -17.81 -12.90 7.23
CA LEU A 140 -16.90 -11.76 7.12
C LEU A 140 -15.71 -12.05 6.19
N GLY A 141 -15.15 -13.25 6.26
CA GLY A 141 -14.05 -13.72 5.41
C GLY A 141 -14.47 -13.72 3.94
N SER A 142 -15.62 -14.29 3.62
CA SER A 142 -16.17 -14.35 2.26
C SER A 142 -16.39 -12.96 1.66
N LEU A 143 -16.97 -12.03 2.43
CA LEU A 143 -17.13 -10.62 2.00
C LEU A 143 -15.78 -9.92 1.79
N THR A 144 -14.80 -10.19 2.65
CA THR A 144 -13.46 -9.62 2.55
C THR A 144 -12.74 -10.11 1.30
N VAL A 145 -12.80 -11.43 1.04
CA VAL A 145 -12.25 -12.05 -0.17
C VAL A 145 -12.92 -11.48 -1.41
N TRP A 146 -14.24 -11.29 -1.42
CA TRP A 146 -14.93 -10.64 -2.52
C TRP A 146 -14.36 -9.24 -2.82
N TRP A 147 -14.10 -8.43 -1.79
CA TRP A 147 -13.50 -7.11 -1.99
C TRP A 147 -12.06 -7.16 -2.49
N MET A 148 -11.31 -8.20 -2.12
CA MET A 148 -9.96 -8.43 -2.64
C MET A 148 -10.00 -8.80 -4.12
N ILE A 149 -10.91 -9.69 -4.53
CA ILE A 149 -11.13 -10.05 -5.94
C ILE A 149 -11.46 -8.81 -6.76
N LEU A 150 -12.41 -7.99 -6.30
CA LEU A 150 -12.76 -6.75 -7.01
C LEU A 150 -11.59 -5.76 -7.12
N ARG A 151 -10.71 -5.69 -6.13
CA ARG A 151 -9.51 -4.86 -6.21
C ARG A 151 -8.49 -5.41 -7.18
N PHE A 152 -8.26 -6.71 -7.12
CA PHE A 152 -7.35 -7.39 -8.02
C PHE A 152 -7.78 -7.26 -9.48
N MET A 153 -9.09 -7.33 -9.75
CA MET A 153 -9.66 -7.11 -11.08
C MET A 153 -9.75 -5.63 -11.50
N GLY A 154 -9.42 -4.69 -10.63
CA GLY A 154 -9.49 -3.25 -10.90
C GLY A 154 -10.89 -2.63 -10.84
N ASP A 155 -11.88 -3.36 -10.32
CA ASP A 155 -13.25 -2.86 -10.11
C ASP A 155 -13.38 -1.95 -8.91
N LEU A 156 -12.53 -2.17 -7.91
CA LEU A 156 -12.42 -1.30 -6.75
C LEU A 156 -10.99 -0.74 -6.65
N PRO A 157 -10.83 0.51 -6.18
CA PRO A 157 -9.52 1.07 -5.97
C PRO A 157 -8.73 0.30 -4.90
N GLU A 158 -7.45 0.08 -5.17
CA GLU A 158 -6.53 -0.47 -4.20
C GLU A 158 -6.35 0.51 -3.02
N PRO A 159 -6.20 0.02 -1.77
CA PRO A 159 -5.90 0.89 -0.64
C PRO A 159 -4.60 1.62 -0.93
N LYS A 160 -4.63 2.95 -0.90
CA LYS A 160 -3.39 3.73 -1.00
C LYS A 160 -2.48 3.29 0.13
N ALA A 161 -1.24 2.91 -0.19
CA ALA A 161 -0.22 2.68 0.81
C ALA A 161 -0.20 3.91 1.71
N GLN A 162 -0.58 3.73 2.98
CA GLN A 162 -0.31 4.74 3.97
C GLN A 162 1.20 4.81 4.01
N VAL A 163 1.78 5.83 3.38
CA VAL A 163 3.13 6.26 3.68
C VAL A 163 3.07 6.51 5.18
N VAL A 164 3.52 5.53 5.95
CA VAL A 164 3.74 5.68 7.38
C VAL A 164 4.80 6.74 7.42
N SER A 165 4.35 7.99 7.48
CA SER A 165 5.19 9.10 7.86
C SER A 165 5.74 8.64 9.20
N ARG A 166 7.02 8.25 9.21
CA ARG A 166 7.80 8.12 10.42
C ARG A 166 7.99 9.52 11.01
N SER A 167 6.90 10.25 11.23
CA SER A 167 6.86 11.30 12.24
C SER A 167 6.73 10.57 13.57
N GLY A 168 7.65 10.84 14.48
CA GLY A 168 7.74 10.23 15.81
C GLY A 168 6.43 10.26 16.63
N PRO A 169 6.45 9.67 17.84
CA PRO A 169 5.24 9.27 18.53
C PRO A 169 4.45 10.49 18.98
N ALA A 170 3.40 10.85 18.22
CA ALA A 170 2.46 11.90 18.58
C ALA A 170 1.19 11.35 19.26
N PHE A 171 1.11 10.04 19.54
CA PHE A 171 -0.07 9.44 20.18
C PHE A 171 0.32 8.31 21.16
N ALA A 172 0.92 8.69 22.29
CA ALA A 172 0.99 7.80 23.47
C ALA A 172 1.11 8.50 24.83
N ASP A 173 1.24 9.84 24.91
CA ASP A 173 1.58 10.48 26.19
C ASP A 173 0.43 11.23 26.90
N ARG A 174 -0.74 11.39 26.25
CA ARG A 174 -1.82 12.21 26.84
C ARG A 174 -2.80 11.44 27.73
N SER A 175 -2.83 10.11 27.65
CA SER A 175 -3.80 9.30 28.41
C SER A 175 -3.29 8.88 29.79
N LEU A 176 -1.98 8.68 29.96
CA LEU A 176 -1.42 8.19 31.22
C LEU A 176 -1.27 9.29 32.27
N GLN A 177 -1.01 10.54 31.86
CA GLN A 177 -0.81 11.65 32.81
C GLN A 177 -2.08 12.04 33.58
N LYS A 178 -3.27 11.80 33.00
CA LYS A 178 -4.55 12.15 33.64
C LYS A 178 -4.94 11.19 34.77
N GLU A 179 -4.44 9.95 34.73
CA GLU A 179 -4.79 8.92 35.72
C GLU A 179 -3.91 8.99 36.98
N VAL A 180 -2.65 9.47 36.86
CA VAL A 180 -1.74 9.59 38.01
C VAL A 180 -2.07 10.79 38.89
N ALA A 181 -2.54 11.89 38.30
CA ALA A 181 -2.91 13.12 39.03
C ALA A 181 -4.17 12.95 39.90
N SER A 182 -5.02 11.96 39.60
CA SER A 182 -6.27 11.73 40.35
C SER A 182 -6.09 10.86 41.60
N ARG A 183 -4.88 10.34 41.88
CA ARG A 183 -4.62 9.41 42.99
C ARG A 183 -4.01 10.04 44.24
N GLN A 184 -4.10 11.37 44.42
CA GLN A 184 -3.53 12.03 45.61
C GLN A 184 -4.53 12.43 46.72
N ASP A 185 -5.86 12.27 46.53
CA ASP A 185 -6.85 12.75 47.52
C ASP A 185 -7.68 11.69 48.24
N ARG A 186 -7.35 10.41 48.16
CA ARG A 186 -7.95 9.42 49.09
C ARG A 186 -7.14 9.37 50.39
N ARG A 187 -7.30 10.43 51.20
CA ARG A 187 -6.94 10.40 52.63
C ARG A 187 -7.62 9.19 53.27
N LEU A 188 -6.81 8.27 53.78
CA LEU A 188 -7.21 7.18 54.66
C LEU A 188 -7.76 7.76 55.96
N SER A 189 -9.03 8.11 56.00
CA SER A 189 -9.72 8.51 57.22
C SER A 189 -11.08 7.83 57.31
N HIS A 190 -11.08 6.53 57.62
CA HIS A 190 -12.16 5.89 58.38
C HIS A 190 -11.72 4.49 58.89
N MET A 191 -10.75 4.44 59.80
CA MET A 191 -10.57 3.30 60.69
C MET A 191 -11.01 3.73 62.08
N VAL A 192 -12.32 3.69 62.36
CA VAL A 192 -12.87 3.53 63.71
C VAL A 192 -14.29 2.97 63.55
N GLY A 193 -14.47 1.66 63.76
CA GLY A 193 -15.76 1.10 64.17
C GLY A 193 -15.75 1.07 65.69
N LEU A 194 -16.57 1.90 66.32
CA LEU A 194 -16.84 1.84 67.77
C LEU A 194 -18.10 1.01 67.99
N ASP A 195 -18.00 0.11 68.97
CA ASP A 195 -19.08 -0.65 69.59
C ASP A 195 -20.36 0.17 69.82
N GLN A 196 -21.50 -0.37 69.39
CA GLN A 196 -22.67 -0.64 70.24
C GLN A 196 -23.71 -1.51 69.52
#